data_AF-A0A539DS14-F1
#
_entry.id   AF-A0A539DS14-F1
#
_cell.length_a   1.000
_cell.length_b   1.000
_cell.length_c   1.000
_cell.angle_alpha   90.00
_cell.angle_beta   90.00
_cell.angle_gamma   90.00
#
_symmetry.space_group_name_H-M   'P 1'
#
loop_
_entity.id
_entity.type
_entity.pdbx_description
1 polymer ?
#
loop_
_entity_poly.entity_id
_entity_poly.type
_entity_poly.pdbx_seq_one_letter_code
_entity_poly.pdbx_strand_id
1 'polypeptide(L)'
;MSSRVHVSREDLEDQIRRGEIDTVLMVFPDLQGRLVGKRTTGRFFLEQVADSGTENCDYLIACDMDNNPVPGYRFTSYEQGYGDMLARADWDTVRITPWVDRTAMIMCDLHDVDTGELVEVAPRSILRRQVDKAAAKGYLPMVASEIEFYLFKDTYDEAHDKGYRDLRPHSPWLEDYHVLQTTKDEYILGQIRRGLEAAGVPVEFSKGEAGKGQHEINLDYTTAVEMADRNSVYKNAAKEIAHLSGRSVSFMAKYDFNDTGSSCHIHSSLWSLDGETALFQGDHHDAHHMSPLFQHYLAGLIATSREFSLLWAPTINSYKRFQ
;
A
#
# COMPACT_ATOMS: atom_id res chain seq x y z
N MET A 1 -11.78 -15.11 -9.81
CA MET A 1 -10.98 -14.33 -8.84
C MET A 1 -9.58 -14.93 -8.83
N SER A 2 -8.55 -14.12 -9.05
CA SER A 2 -7.15 -14.56 -9.00
C SER A 2 -6.82 -14.93 -7.55
N SER A 3 -6.62 -16.22 -7.26
CA SER A 3 -6.30 -16.69 -5.91
C SER A 3 -4.84 -16.35 -5.61
N ARG A 4 -4.63 -15.43 -4.65
CA ARG A 4 -3.30 -15.14 -4.10
C ARG A 4 -2.63 -16.43 -3.63
N VAL A 5 -1.30 -16.50 -3.79
CA VAL A 5 -0.47 -17.51 -3.11
C VAL A 5 -0.60 -17.29 -1.60
N HIS A 6 -1.32 -18.19 -0.94
CA HIS A 6 -1.55 -18.14 0.51
C HIS A 6 -0.48 -18.97 1.22
N VAL A 7 0.21 -18.34 2.18
CA VAL A 7 1.12 -19.03 3.09
C VAL A 7 0.38 -19.17 4.41
N SER A 8 0.09 -20.40 4.82
CA SER A 8 -0.58 -20.63 6.09
C SER A 8 0.35 -20.34 7.27
N ARG A 9 -0.23 -20.18 8.46
CA ARG A 9 0.55 -20.11 9.70
C ARG A 9 1.49 -21.30 9.85
N GLU A 10 0.98 -22.52 9.64
CA GLU A 10 1.76 -23.76 9.76
C GLU A 10 2.94 -23.78 8.78
N ASP A 11 2.70 -23.40 7.51
CA ASP A 11 3.76 -23.32 6.50
C ASP A 11 4.86 -22.33 6.88
N LEU A 12 4.50 -21.15 7.42
CA LEU A 12 5.49 -20.17 7.85
C LEU A 12 6.30 -20.70 9.05
N GLU A 13 5.63 -21.28 10.04
CA GLU A 13 6.32 -21.81 11.21
C GLU A 13 7.30 -22.93 10.83
N ASP A 14 6.91 -23.80 9.89
CA ASP A 14 7.78 -24.87 9.39
C ASP A 14 8.95 -24.33 8.57
N GLN A 15 8.75 -23.32 7.72
CA GLN A 15 9.84 -22.63 7.04
C GLN A 15 10.82 -22.02 8.03
N ILE A 16 10.35 -21.46 9.14
CA ILE A 16 11.20 -20.94 10.21
C ILE A 16 11.99 -22.06 10.88
N ARG A 17 11.35 -23.18 11.24
CA ARG A 17 12.03 -24.34 11.86
C ARG A 17 13.09 -24.96 10.96
N ARG A 18 12.87 -24.94 9.64
CA ARG A 18 13.84 -25.39 8.62
C ARG A 18 14.95 -24.36 8.35
N GLY A 19 14.83 -23.15 8.89
CA GLY A 19 15.75 -22.04 8.67
C GLY A 19 15.64 -21.39 7.30
N GLU A 20 14.60 -21.72 6.52
CA GLU A 20 14.33 -21.10 5.21
C GLU A 20 13.90 -19.63 5.39
N ILE A 21 13.22 -19.34 6.50
CA ILE A 21 12.91 -18.00 6.99
C ILE A 21 13.57 -17.80 8.35
N ASP A 22 14.33 -16.74 8.52
CA ASP A 22 14.96 -16.39 9.81
C ASP A 22 14.50 -15.05 10.36
N THR A 23 13.74 -14.28 9.57
CA THR A 23 13.26 -12.96 9.93
C THR A 23 11.78 -12.83 9.60
N VAL A 24 10.98 -12.41 10.58
CA VAL A 24 9.56 -12.09 10.40
C VAL A 24 9.31 -10.61 10.69
N LEU A 25 8.83 -9.89 9.69
CA LEU A 25 8.39 -8.51 9.73
C LEU A 25 6.93 -8.45 10.20
N MET A 26 6.70 -7.87 11.37
CA MET A 26 5.37 -7.56 11.89
C MET A 26 5.09 -6.08 11.57
N VAL A 27 4.25 -5.81 10.57
CA VAL A 27 4.10 -4.46 9.99
C VAL A 27 2.65 -3.98 9.96
N PHE A 28 2.48 -2.67 9.98
CA PHE A 28 1.20 -1.99 9.81
C PHE A 28 1.40 -0.64 9.12
N PRO A 29 0.39 -0.09 8.42
CA PRO A 29 0.49 1.23 7.82
C PRO A 29 0.33 2.33 8.87
N ASP A 30 1.24 3.30 8.87
CA ASP A 30 1.03 4.57 9.59
C ASP A 30 0.03 5.49 8.87
N LEU A 31 -0.23 6.67 9.44
CA LEU A 31 -1.15 7.66 8.84
C LEU A 31 -0.68 8.23 7.49
N GLN A 32 0.59 8.03 7.12
CA GLN A 32 1.16 8.44 5.83
C GLN A 32 1.18 7.28 4.81
N GLY A 33 0.72 6.08 5.21
CA GLY A 33 0.75 4.87 4.40
C GLY A 33 2.14 4.25 4.26
N ARG A 34 3.07 4.54 5.19
CA ARG A 34 4.36 3.84 5.31
C ARG A 34 4.16 2.57 6.13
N LEU A 35 4.83 1.49 5.74
CA LEU A 35 4.91 0.31 6.60
C LEU A 35 5.90 0.59 7.74
N VAL A 36 5.39 0.47 8.96
CA VAL A 36 6.15 0.60 10.21
C VAL A 36 5.93 -0.67 11.05
N GLY A 37 6.84 -0.97 11.97
CA GLY A 37 6.75 -2.15 12.81
C GLY A 37 8.11 -2.71 13.17
N LYS A 38 8.18 -4.02 13.42
CA LYS A 38 9.37 -4.70 13.98
C LYS A 38 9.84 -5.87 13.12
N ARG A 39 11.17 -6.04 13.07
CA ARG A 39 11.82 -7.27 12.62
C ARG A 39 12.03 -8.18 13.82
N THR A 40 11.61 -9.43 13.71
CA THR A 40 11.78 -10.44 14.74
C THR A 40 12.60 -11.59 14.17
N THR A 41 13.55 -12.13 14.95
CA THR A 41 14.22 -13.37 14.57
C THR A 41 13.22 -14.51 14.61
N GLY A 42 13.30 -15.47 13.69
CA GLY A 42 12.36 -16.58 13.57
C GLY A 42 12.15 -17.36 14.87
N ARG A 43 13.22 -17.65 15.62
CA ARG A 43 13.12 -18.30 16.94
C ARG A 43 12.25 -17.47 17.90
N PHE A 44 12.58 -16.18 18.08
CA PHE A 44 11.81 -15.30 18.97
C PHE A 44 10.36 -15.13 18.49
N PHE A 45 10.15 -15.11 17.17
CA PHE A 45 8.81 -15.05 16.61
C PHE A 45 7.95 -16.23 17.06
N LEU A 46 8.46 -17.45 16.87
CA LEU A 46 7.79 -18.69 17.29
C LEU A 46 7.56 -18.76 18.80
N GLU A 47 8.54 -18.34 19.59
CA GLU A 47 8.51 -18.50 21.05
C GLU A 47 7.66 -17.44 21.75
N GLN A 48 7.60 -16.21 21.23
CA GLN A 48 7.11 -15.04 21.98
C GLN A 48 6.13 -14.15 21.22
N VAL A 49 6.09 -14.20 19.88
CA VAL A 49 5.37 -13.17 19.09
C VAL A 49 4.17 -13.73 18.35
N ALA A 50 4.26 -14.96 17.81
CA ALA A 50 3.23 -15.53 16.95
C ALA A 50 1.81 -15.45 17.55
N ASP A 51 1.68 -15.72 18.86
CA ASP A 51 0.39 -15.65 19.57
C ASP A 51 0.17 -14.35 20.33
N SER A 52 1.24 -13.72 20.81
CA SER A 52 1.13 -12.55 21.69
C SER A 52 1.14 -11.22 20.94
N GLY A 53 1.66 -11.17 19.72
CA GLY A 53 1.89 -9.94 18.98
C GLY A 53 3.15 -9.21 19.43
N THR A 54 3.28 -7.94 19.03
CA THR A 54 4.37 -7.06 19.45
C THR A 54 3.85 -5.72 19.95
N GLU A 55 4.32 -5.27 21.11
CA GLU A 55 4.07 -3.90 21.58
C GLU A 55 4.77 -2.89 20.66
N ASN A 56 4.14 -1.77 20.37
CA ASN A 56 4.62 -0.70 19.51
C ASN A 56 4.16 0.63 20.08
N CYS A 57 5.01 1.65 20.12
CA CYS A 57 4.63 2.93 20.71
C CYS A 57 3.52 3.61 19.91
N ASP A 58 2.53 4.20 20.59
CA ASP A 58 1.36 4.80 19.94
C ASP A 58 1.73 5.94 18.99
N TYR A 59 2.86 6.63 19.24
CA TYR A 59 3.31 7.72 18.38
C TYR A 59 3.54 7.30 16.92
N LEU A 60 3.72 6.01 16.64
CA LEU A 60 3.92 5.51 15.27
C LEU A 60 2.71 5.77 14.36
N ILE A 61 1.52 6.05 14.92
CA ILE A 61 0.35 6.53 14.16
C ILE A 61 0.02 8.00 14.48
N ALA A 62 1.00 8.77 14.94
CA ALA A 62 0.92 10.21 15.22
C ALA A 62 2.15 10.97 14.69
N CYS A 63 2.88 10.38 13.73
CA CYS A 63 4.05 10.99 13.12
C CYS A 63 3.76 11.75 11.82
N ASP A 64 4.59 12.75 11.54
CA ASP A 64 4.66 13.42 10.24
C ASP A 64 5.46 12.59 9.20
N MET A 65 5.63 13.16 8.01
CA MET A 65 6.38 12.56 6.90
C MET A 65 7.86 12.31 7.20
N ASP A 66 8.45 13.10 8.10
CA ASP A 66 9.85 12.94 8.53
C ASP A 66 9.97 11.97 9.72
N ASN A 67 8.85 11.35 10.11
CA ASN A 67 8.74 10.41 11.22
C ASN A 67 8.93 11.06 12.61
N ASN A 68 8.63 12.36 12.73
CA ASN A 68 8.60 13.05 14.02
C ASN A 68 7.20 12.95 14.64
N PRO A 69 7.07 12.61 15.93
CA PRO A 69 5.80 12.70 16.63
C PRO A 69 5.25 14.13 16.62
N VAL A 70 3.99 14.29 16.19
CA VAL A 70 3.35 15.61 16.12
C VAL A 70 2.59 15.88 17.42
N PRO A 71 2.77 17.05 18.08
CA PRO A 71 2.06 17.38 19.30
C PRO A 71 0.58 17.70 19.05
N GLY A 72 -0.25 17.57 20.09
CA GLY A 72 -1.65 18.01 20.07
C GLY A 72 -2.68 16.95 19.67
N TYR A 73 -2.26 15.72 19.37
CA TYR A 73 -3.19 14.61 19.21
C TYR A 73 -3.83 14.21 20.54
N ARG A 74 -5.13 13.88 20.49
CA ARG A 74 -5.84 13.30 21.64
C ARG A 74 -5.45 11.85 21.92
N PHE A 75 -5.01 11.15 20.87
CA PHE A 75 -4.69 9.73 20.91
C PHE A 75 -3.40 9.46 21.70
N THR A 76 -2.35 10.25 21.45
CA THR A 76 -1.04 10.06 22.08
C THR A 76 -0.29 11.38 22.13
N SER A 77 0.54 11.59 23.16
CA SER A 77 1.31 12.82 23.37
C SER A 77 2.55 12.59 24.23
N TYR A 78 3.50 13.53 24.15
CA TYR A 78 4.70 13.51 24.99
C TYR A 78 4.32 13.61 26.49
N GLU A 79 3.33 14.43 26.81
CA GLU A 79 2.85 14.64 28.19
C GLU A 79 2.23 13.37 28.80
N GLN A 80 1.68 12.48 27.97
CA GLN A 80 1.14 11.19 28.38
C GLN A 80 2.19 10.05 28.34
N GLY A 81 3.42 10.33 27.90
CA GLY A 81 4.49 9.33 27.78
C GLY A 81 4.39 8.44 26.55
N TYR A 82 3.59 8.84 25.56
CA TYR A 82 3.23 8.12 24.34
C TYR A 82 2.50 6.80 24.48
N GLY A 83 2.73 5.95 25.50
CA GLY A 83 2.05 4.66 25.62
C GLY A 83 2.41 3.67 24.52
N ASP A 84 1.80 2.49 24.58
CA ASP A 84 2.01 1.39 23.63
C ASP A 84 0.68 0.80 23.16
N MET A 85 0.67 0.34 21.91
CA MET A 85 -0.36 -0.45 21.26
C MET A 85 0.19 -1.83 20.91
N LEU A 86 -0.68 -2.82 20.88
CA LEU A 86 -0.34 -4.20 20.53
C LEU A 86 -0.62 -4.47 19.06
N ALA A 87 0.42 -4.74 18.28
CA ALA A 87 0.31 -5.21 16.90
C ALA A 87 0.14 -6.73 16.86
N ARG A 88 -1.05 -7.20 16.48
CA ARG A 88 -1.38 -8.63 16.35
C ARG A 88 -1.36 -9.05 14.89
N ALA A 89 -0.74 -10.21 14.62
CA ALA A 89 -0.63 -10.76 13.28
C ALA A 89 -2.01 -11.06 12.68
N ASP A 90 -2.26 -10.56 11.48
CA ASP A 90 -3.31 -11.06 10.62
C ASP A 90 -2.75 -12.21 9.76
N TRP A 91 -3.00 -13.43 10.19
CA TRP A 91 -2.48 -14.64 9.56
C TRP A 91 -2.94 -14.83 8.11
N ASP A 92 -4.03 -14.18 7.71
CA ASP A 92 -4.46 -14.21 6.31
C ASP A 92 -3.59 -13.31 5.42
N THR A 93 -2.62 -12.59 5.97
CA THR A 93 -1.76 -11.65 5.24
C THR A 93 -0.29 -12.04 5.20
N VAL A 94 0.06 -13.28 5.57
CA VAL A 94 1.45 -13.76 5.47
C VAL A 94 1.93 -13.70 4.02
N ARG A 95 3.13 -13.13 3.83
CA ARG A 95 3.83 -12.97 2.56
C ARG A 95 5.30 -13.30 2.73
N ILE A 96 5.88 -14.06 1.80
CA ILE A 96 7.34 -14.14 1.69
C ILE A 96 7.83 -12.89 0.97
N THR A 97 8.91 -12.26 1.44
CA THR A 97 9.49 -11.06 0.82
C THR A 97 10.77 -11.44 0.07
N PRO A 98 10.70 -11.95 -1.17
CA PRO A 98 11.83 -12.60 -1.85
C PRO A 98 13.00 -11.67 -2.20
N TRP A 99 12.82 -10.35 -2.14
CA TRP A 99 13.89 -9.38 -2.34
C TRP A 99 14.67 -9.05 -1.05
N VAL A 100 14.21 -9.52 0.12
CA VAL A 100 14.93 -9.46 1.39
C VAL A 100 15.22 -10.89 1.83
N ASP A 101 16.50 -11.23 1.98
CA ASP A 101 16.92 -12.61 2.23
C ASP A 101 16.20 -13.22 3.46
N ARG A 102 15.73 -14.46 3.30
CA ARG A 102 15.08 -15.28 4.35
C ARG A 102 14.02 -14.56 5.19
N THR A 103 13.26 -13.66 4.56
CA THR A 103 12.32 -12.79 5.26
C THR A 103 10.86 -13.06 4.86
N ALA A 104 9.99 -13.08 5.87
CA ALA A 104 8.54 -13.04 5.70
C ALA A 104 7.96 -11.76 6.32
N MET A 105 6.79 -11.35 5.85
CA MET A 105 6.04 -10.17 6.29
C MET A 105 4.61 -10.57 6.63
N ILE A 106 4.07 -9.99 7.70
CA ILE A 106 2.68 -10.17 8.13
C ILE A 106 2.10 -8.79 8.47
N MET A 107 0.94 -8.46 7.90
CA MET A 107 0.20 -7.26 8.28
C MET A 107 -0.39 -7.45 9.67
N CYS A 108 -0.42 -6.38 10.46
CA CYS A 108 -0.92 -6.40 11.82
C CYS A 108 -2.13 -5.48 11.99
N ASP A 109 -3.09 -5.94 12.80
CA ASP A 109 -4.07 -5.07 13.41
C ASP A 109 -3.52 -4.50 14.71
N LEU A 110 -3.84 -3.24 14.97
CA LEU A 110 -3.40 -2.53 16.17
C LEU A 110 -4.51 -2.57 17.21
N HIS A 111 -4.16 -3.02 18.41
CA HIS A 111 -5.06 -3.13 19.56
C HIS A 111 -4.56 -2.24 20.69
N ASP A 112 -5.48 -1.60 21.39
CA ASP A 112 -5.20 -0.91 22.64
C ASP A 112 -4.79 -1.94 23.71
N VAL A 113 -3.71 -1.67 24.46
CA VAL A 113 -3.13 -2.64 25.41
C VAL A 113 -3.99 -2.87 26.65
N ASP A 114 -4.81 -1.90 27.03
CA ASP A 114 -5.63 -1.96 28.25
C ASP A 114 -7.00 -2.61 27.96
N THR A 115 -7.63 -2.23 26.86
CA THR A 115 -8.98 -2.66 26.48
C THR A 115 -8.99 -3.87 25.55
N GLY A 116 -7.91 -4.09 24.78
CA GLY A 116 -7.85 -5.11 23.74
C GLY A 116 -8.64 -4.78 22.47
N GLU A 117 -9.32 -3.64 22.43
CA GLU A 117 -10.10 -3.19 21.28
C GLU A 117 -9.20 -2.69 20.15
N LEU A 118 -9.71 -2.68 18.92
CA LEU A 118 -8.98 -2.13 17.78
C LEU A 118 -8.74 -0.63 17.96
N VAL A 119 -7.50 -0.20 17.71
CA VAL A 119 -7.13 1.22 17.73
C VAL A 119 -7.95 1.96 16.67
N GLU A 120 -8.75 2.92 17.14
CA GLU A 120 -9.77 3.62 16.35
C GLU A 120 -9.19 4.34 15.14
N VAL A 121 -8.06 5.02 15.35
CA VAL A 121 -7.45 5.95 14.38
C VAL A 121 -6.50 5.25 13.40
N ALA A 122 -6.25 3.95 13.59
CA ALA A 122 -5.42 3.18 12.68
C ALA A 122 -6.08 3.08 11.29
N PRO A 123 -5.36 3.33 10.18
CA PRO A 123 -5.95 3.33 8.83
C PRO A 123 -6.65 2.02 8.48
N ARG A 124 -6.07 0.88 8.87
CA ARG A 124 -6.62 -0.45 8.64
C ARG A 124 -7.94 -0.67 9.39
N SER A 125 -8.02 -0.24 10.64
CA SER A 125 -9.25 -0.26 11.46
C SER A 125 -10.33 0.64 10.86
N ILE A 126 -9.97 1.84 10.40
CA ILE A 126 -10.92 2.76 9.73
C ILE A 126 -11.54 2.10 8.51
N LEU A 127 -10.73 1.49 7.65
CA LEU A 127 -11.17 0.84 6.42
C LEU A 127 -12.06 -0.38 6.70
N ARG A 128 -11.65 -1.26 7.62
CA ARG A 128 -12.44 -2.43 8.03
C ARG A 128 -13.85 -2.04 8.48
N ARG A 129 -13.98 -1.01 9.32
CA ARG A 129 -15.29 -0.49 9.73
C ARG A 129 -16.17 -0.02 8.57
N GLN A 130 -15.59 0.51 7.49
CA GLN A 130 -16.38 0.88 6.30
C GLN A 130 -16.80 -0.35 5.49
N VAL A 131 -15.92 -1.36 5.38
CA VAL A 131 -16.25 -2.63 4.74
C VAL A 131 -17.35 -3.36 5.50
N ASP A 132 -17.30 -3.40 6.83
CA ASP A 132 -18.35 -4.01 7.65
C ASP A 132 -19.70 -3.30 7.48
N LYS A 133 -19.69 -1.97 7.38
CA LYS A 133 -20.90 -1.17 7.09
C LYS A 133 -21.46 -1.46 5.70
N ALA A 134 -20.60 -1.67 4.70
CA ALA A 134 -21.02 -2.06 3.36
C ALA A 134 -21.62 -3.48 3.37
N ALA A 135 -20.97 -4.41 4.07
CA ALA A 135 -21.41 -5.79 4.20
C ALA A 135 -22.77 -5.90 4.91
N ALA A 136 -22.99 -5.11 5.97
CA ALA A 136 -24.29 -5.00 6.65
C ALA A 136 -25.43 -4.49 5.75
N LYS A 137 -25.09 -3.86 4.61
CA LYS A 137 -26.04 -3.45 3.56
C LYS A 137 -26.12 -4.43 2.38
N GLY A 138 -25.43 -5.57 2.46
CA GLY A 138 -25.40 -6.59 1.41
C GLY A 138 -24.40 -6.31 0.29
N TYR A 139 -23.41 -5.44 0.51
CA TYR A 139 -22.42 -5.05 -0.49
C TYR A 139 -21.01 -5.53 -0.14
N LEU A 140 -20.33 -6.11 -1.12
CA LEU A 140 -18.90 -6.43 -1.10
C LEU A 140 -18.14 -5.40 -1.96
N PRO A 141 -17.37 -4.47 -1.36
CA PRO A 141 -16.57 -3.52 -2.11
C PRO A 141 -15.32 -4.18 -2.71
N MET A 142 -15.19 -4.09 -4.03
CA MET A 142 -14.02 -4.54 -4.79
C MET A 142 -13.28 -3.33 -5.36
N VAL A 143 -11.96 -3.33 -5.24
CA VAL A 143 -11.09 -2.21 -5.56
C VAL A 143 -9.90 -2.69 -6.39
N ALA A 144 -9.50 -1.90 -7.38
CA ALA A 144 -8.21 -1.97 -8.06
C ALA A 144 -7.53 -0.59 -7.99
N SER A 145 -6.21 -0.57 -8.13
CA SER A 145 -5.46 0.67 -8.18
C SER A 145 -4.32 0.64 -9.19
N GLU A 146 -4.14 1.78 -9.85
CA GLU A 146 -3.05 2.05 -10.79
C GLU A 146 -2.15 3.08 -10.12
N ILE A 147 -0.94 2.68 -9.72
CA ILE A 147 -0.03 3.57 -8.99
C ILE A 147 1.17 3.87 -9.87
N GLU A 148 1.28 5.15 -10.22
CA GLU A 148 2.39 5.71 -10.97
C GLU A 148 3.55 6.11 -10.05
N PHE A 149 4.77 6.01 -10.56
CA PHE A 149 5.97 6.47 -9.87
C PHE A 149 7.05 6.90 -10.85
N TYR A 150 7.98 7.73 -10.38
CA TYR A 150 9.20 8.06 -11.10
C TYR A 150 10.36 7.19 -10.61
N LEU A 151 11.14 6.65 -11.55
CA LEU A 151 12.40 5.96 -11.32
C LEU A 151 13.57 6.92 -11.62
N PHE A 152 14.52 6.99 -10.70
CA PHE A 152 15.69 7.86 -10.82
C PHE A 152 16.98 7.05 -10.89
N LYS A 153 17.99 7.63 -11.56
CA LYS A 153 19.36 7.11 -11.55
C LYS A 153 20.03 7.28 -10.19
N ASP A 154 19.65 8.33 -9.48
CA ASP A 154 20.18 8.65 -8.17
C ASP A 154 19.65 7.67 -7.12
N THR A 155 20.51 7.28 -6.19
CA THR A 155 20.13 6.58 -4.96
C THR A 155 19.34 7.50 -4.03
N TYR A 156 18.72 6.95 -2.98
CA TYR A 156 18.05 7.77 -1.96
C TYR A 156 19.01 8.73 -1.26
N ASP A 157 20.24 8.30 -0.98
CA ASP A 157 21.26 9.13 -0.32
C ASP A 157 21.75 10.25 -1.26
N GLU A 158 22.04 9.95 -2.52
CA GLU A 158 22.39 10.96 -3.51
C GLU A 158 21.25 11.97 -3.73
N ALA A 159 20.00 11.51 -3.73
CA ALA A 159 18.84 12.39 -3.83
C ALA A 159 18.73 13.31 -2.60
N HIS A 160 19.00 12.79 -1.40
CA HIS A 160 19.03 13.56 -0.16
C HIS A 160 20.15 14.61 -0.15
N ASP A 161 21.37 14.24 -0.55
CA ASP A 161 22.54 15.14 -0.62
C ASP A 161 22.31 16.31 -1.59
N LYS A 162 21.53 16.09 -2.64
CA LYS A 162 21.08 17.13 -3.59
C LYS A 162 19.93 17.99 -3.05
N GLY A 163 19.42 17.69 -1.86
CA GLY A 163 18.20 18.28 -1.34
C GLY A 163 17.01 18.07 -2.27
N TYR A 164 16.93 16.90 -2.90
CA TYR A 164 15.89 16.48 -3.85
C TYR A 164 15.75 17.38 -5.09
N ARG A 165 16.83 18.06 -5.49
CA ARG A 165 16.92 18.86 -6.72
C ARG A 165 17.75 18.16 -7.77
N ASP A 166 17.51 18.49 -9.04
CA ASP A 166 18.28 17.99 -10.19
C ASP A 166 18.43 16.46 -10.17
N LEU A 167 17.34 15.78 -9.76
CA LEU A 167 17.23 14.34 -9.84
C LEU A 167 17.24 13.94 -11.32
N ARG A 168 17.95 12.86 -11.64
CA ARG A 168 18.09 12.37 -13.01
C ARG A 168 17.08 11.25 -13.22
N PRO A 169 16.00 11.49 -13.99
CA PRO A 169 15.09 10.41 -14.31
C PRO A 169 15.82 9.31 -15.08
N HIS A 170 15.36 8.08 -14.93
CA HIS A 170 16.06 6.93 -15.51
C HIS A 170 16.08 7.00 -17.05
N SER A 171 14.94 7.33 -17.64
CA SER A 171 14.84 7.70 -19.06
C SER A 171 14.84 9.22 -19.24
N PRO A 172 15.62 9.78 -20.19
CA PRO A 172 15.53 11.20 -20.55
C PRO A 172 14.37 11.51 -21.52
N TRP A 173 13.62 10.49 -21.94
CA TRP A 173 12.55 10.58 -22.94
C TRP A 173 11.20 10.28 -22.30
N LEU A 174 10.13 10.82 -22.88
CA LEU A 174 8.77 10.33 -22.60
C LEU A 174 8.68 8.88 -23.06
N GLU A 175 8.00 8.05 -22.30
CA GLU A 175 8.05 6.59 -22.50
C GLU A 175 6.69 5.91 -22.46
N ASP A 176 5.63 6.69 -22.67
CA ASP A 176 4.25 6.19 -22.68
C ASP A 176 4.12 5.05 -23.69
N TYR A 177 3.80 3.86 -23.17
CA TYR A 177 3.74 2.59 -23.92
C TYR A 177 5.01 2.19 -24.71
N HIS A 178 6.18 2.80 -24.44
CA HIS A 178 7.39 2.57 -25.22
C HIS A 178 8.25 1.40 -24.71
N VAL A 179 8.09 0.23 -25.34
CA VAL A 179 8.71 -1.05 -24.94
C VAL A 179 10.24 -1.01 -24.81
N LEU A 180 10.96 -0.32 -25.69
CA LEU A 180 12.43 -0.27 -25.60
C LEU A 180 12.93 0.58 -24.41
N GLN A 181 12.15 1.55 -23.91
CA GLN A 181 12.59 2.28 -22.71
C GLN A 181 12.42 1.39 -21.50
N THR A 182 11.23 0.82 -21.32
CA THR A 182 10.96 -0.10 -20.20
C THR A 182 11.86 -1.33 -20.20
N THR A 183 12.30 -1.83 -21.37
CA THR A 183 13.30 -2.91 -21.47
C THR A 183 14.63 -2.54 -20.77
N LYS A 184 15.05 -1.28 -20.79
CA LYS A 184 16.28 -0.84 -20.10
C LYS A 184 16.12 -0.85 -18.57
N ASP A 185 14.88 -0.79 -18.10
CA ASP A 185 14.52 -0.72 -16.68
C ASP A 185 14.10 -2.08 -16.12
N GLU A 186 14.06 -3.13 -16.94
CA GLU A 186 13.63 -4.48 -16.56
C GLU A 186 14.47 -5.13 -15.44
N TYR A 187 15.71 -4.69 -15.27
CA TYR A 187 16.53 -5.12 -14.13
C TYR A 187 15.95 -4.68 -12.78
N ILE A 188 15.06 -3.68 -12.76
CA ILE A 188 14.29 -3.21 -11.61
C ILE A 188 12.81 -3.57 -11.78
N LEU A 189 12.16 -3.13 -12.85
CA LEU A 189 10.72 -3.35 -13.06
C LEU A 189 10.37 -4.84 -13.09
N GLY A 190 11.18 -5.65 -13.79
CA GLY A 190 11.00 -7.09 -13.80
C GLY A 190 11.21 -7.73 -12.42
N GLN A 191 12.11 -7.19 -11.60
CA GLN A 191 12.28 -7.66 -10.21
C GLN A 191 11.09 -7.28 -9.33
N ILE A 192 10.54 -6.06 -9.49
CA ILE A 192 9.33 -5.63 -8.78
C ILE A 192 8.18 -6.57 -9.13
N ARG A 193 7.90 -6.80 -10.43
CA ARG A 193 6.81 -7.70 -10.84
C ARG A 193 6.97 -9.12 -10.29
N ARG A 194 8.14 -9.74 -10.49
CA ARG A 194 8.40 -11.11 -10.00
C ARG A 194 8.37 -11.20 -8.47
N GLY A 195 8.88 -10.17 -7.79
CA GLY A 195 8.89 -10.09 -6.34
C GLY A 195 7.47 -10.03 -5.79
N LEU A 196 6.64 -9.13 -6.33
CA LEU A 196 5.24 -8.97 -5.93
C LEU A 196 4.43 -10.25 -6.17
N GLU A 197 4.55 -10.86 -7.34
CA GLU A 197 3.91 -12.15 -7.64
C GLU A 197 4.27 -13.23 -6.61
N ALA A 198 5.57 -13.39 -6.32
CA ALA A 198 6.05 -14.34 -5.32
C ALA A 198 5.64 -13.97 -3.88
N ALA A 199 5.39 -12.70 -3.60
CA ALA A 199 4.84 -12.20 -2.33
C ALA A 199 3.30 -12.26 -2.27
N GLY A 200 2.65 -12.90 -3.25
CA GLY A 200 1.19 -13.02 -3.30
C GLY A 200 0.47 -11.70 -3.61
N VAL A 201 1.11 -10.80 -4.34
CA VAL A 201 0.52 -9.59 -4.92
C VAL A 201 0.50 -9.75 -6.43
N PRO A 202 -0.60 -10.26 -7.01
CA PRO A 202 -0.71 -10.46 -8.45
C PRO A 202 -0.60 -9.13 -9.22
N VAL A 203 0.16 -9.14 -10.30
CA VAL A 203 0.45 -7.99 -11.16
C VAL A 203 -0.15 -8.22 -12.53
N GLU A 204 -1.03 -7.33 -12.97
CA GLU A 204 -1.66 -7.42 -14.29
C GLU A 204 -0.64 -7.07 -15.39
N PHE A 205 0.01 -5.92 -15.24
CA PHE A 205 1.02 -5.41 -16.17
C PHE A 205 1.82 -4.25 -15.57
N SER A 206 2.82 -3.80 -16.31
CA SER A 206 3.54 -2.55 -16.06
C SER A 206 3.77 -1.82 -17.38
N LYS A 207 3.74 -0.49 -17.37
CA LYS A 207 4.05 0.34 -18.55
C LYS A 207 4.92 1.54 -18.20
N GLY A 208 5.56 2.11 -19.22
CA GLY A 208 6.07 3.47 -19.15
C GLY A 208 4.93 4.46 -19.31
N GLU A 209 5.05 5.62 -18.67
CA GLU A 209 4.05 6.69 -18.64
C GLU A 209 4.50 7.91 -19.45
N ALA A 210 3.64 8.93 -19.47
CA ALA A 210 3.87 10.20 -20.16
C ALA A 210 5.05 11.01 -19.63
N GLY A 211 5.62 10.69 -18.46
CA GLY A 211 6.77 11.36 -17.86
C GLY A 211 8.12 10.76 -18.25
N LYS A 212 9.19 11.50 -17.98
CA LYS A 212 10.56 10.99 -18.19
C LYS A 212 10.92 10.04 -17.06
N GLY A 213 11.14 8.76 -17.36
CA GLY A 213 11.44 7.75 -16.33
C GLY A 213 10.25 7.47 -15.40
N GLN A 214 9.03 7.68 -15.89
CA GLN A 214 7.81 7.41 -15.16
C GLN A 214 7.23 6.06 -15.56
N HIS A 215 6.83 5.28 -14.57
CA HIS A 215 6.24 3.97 -14.76
C HIS A 215 4.94 3.83 -13.98
N GLU A 216 4.14 2.86 -14.41
CA GLU A 216 2.95 2.39 -13.73
C GLU A 216 3.02 0.86 -13.61
N ILE A 217 2.55 0.33 -12.48
CA ILE A 217 2.31 -1.09 -12.28
C ILE A 217 0.89 -1.26 -11.75
N ASN A 218 0.14 -2.14 -12.39
CA ASN A 218 -1.27 -2.37 -12.14
C ASN A 218 -1.42 -3.73 -11.45
N LEU A 219 -2.23 -3.76 -10.41
CA LEU A 219 -2.45 -4.95 -9.57
C LEU A 219 -3.84 -5.50 -9.81
N ASP A 220 -3.98 -6.83 -9.76
CA ASP A 220 -5.30 -7.48 -9.86
C ASP A 220 -6.25 -6.90 -8.80
N TYR A 221 -7.46 -6.55 -9.20
CA TYR A 221 -8.50 -6.09 -8.28
C TYR A 221 -8.80 -7.14 -7.20
N THR A 222 -9.21 -6.68 -6.02
CA THR A 222 -9.55 -7.55 -4.87
C THR A 222 -10.44 -6.81 -3.88
N THR A 223 -10.70 -7.40 -2.70
CA THR A 223 -11.47 -6.74 -1.65
C THR A 223 -10.76 -5.48 -1.14
N ALA A 224 -11.51 -4.50 -0.66
CA ALA A 224 -10.95 -3.19 -0.31
C ALA A 224 -9.79 -3.23 0.71
N VAL A 225 -9.87 -4.06 1.74
CA VAL A 225 -8.81 -4.19 2.77
C VAL A 225 -7.55 -4.81 2.17
N GLU A 226 -7.67 -5.92 1.45
CA GLU A 226 -6.52 -6.57 0.80
C GLU A 226 -5.89 -5.64 -0.25
N MET A 227 -6.68 -4.84 -0.99
CA MET A 227 -6.11 -3.88 -1.95
C MET A 227 -5.29 -2.78 -1.26
N ALA A 228 -5.74 -2.29 -0.10
CA ALA A 228 -4.98 -1.32 0.69
C ALA A 228 -3.67 -1.92 1.24
N ASP A 229 -3.71 -3.18 1.69
CA ASP A 229 -2.52 -3.92 2.13
C ASP A 229 -1.55 -4.14 0.95
N ARG A 230 -2.05 -4.58 -0.22
CA ARG A 230 -1.27 -4.74 -1.46
C ARG A 230 -0.59 -3.44 -1.88
N ASN A 231 -1.26 -2.30 -1.80
CA ASN A 231 -0.68 -1.01 -2.15
C ASN A 231 0.47 -0.60 -1.23
N SER A 232 0.32 -0.86 0.07
CA SER A 232 1.38 -0.59 1.05
C SER A 232 2.60 -1.49 0.81
N VAL A 233 2.37 -2.78 0.57
CA VAL A 233 3.41 -3.76 0.22
C VAL A 233 4.09 -3.40 -1.09
N TYR A 234 3.34 -3.06 -2.14
CA TYR A 234 3.88 -2.67 -3.44
C TYR A 234 4.79 -1.45 -3.32
N LYS A 235 4.31 -0.35 -2.72
CA LYS A 235 5.11 0.86 -2.56
C LYS A 235 6.38 0.59 -1.75
N ASN A 236 6.33 -0.28 -0.76
CA ASN A 236 7.52 -0.68 0.02
C ASN A 236 8.50 -1.51 -0.82
N ALA A 237 8.00 -2.56 -1.48
CA ALA A 237 8.79 -3.45 -2.33
C ALA A 237 9.50 -2.69 -3.45
N ALA A 238 8.80 -1.77 -4.12
CA ALA A 238 9.38 -0.96 -5.19
C ALA A 238 10.55 -0.11 -4.69
N LYS A 239 10.43 0.49 -3.50
CA LYS A 239 11.50 1.28 -2.87
C LYS A 239 12.69 0.40 -2.48
N GLU A 240 12.44 -0.75 -1.86
CA GLU A 240 13.48 -1.67 -1.42
C GLU A 240 14.24 -2.27 -2.61
N ILE A 241 13.54 -2.74 -3.64
CA ILE A 241 14.15 -3.31 -4.85
C ILE A 241 14.94 -2.26 -5.64
N ALA A 242 14.42 -1.03 -5.75
CA ALA A 242 15.16 0.06 -6.37
C ALA A 242 16.44 0.39 -5.58
N HIS A 243 16.34 0.45 -4.25
CA HIS A 243 17.49 0.67 -3.37
C HIS A 243 18.56 -0.42 -3.54
N LEU A 244 18.17 -1.70 -3.54
CA LEU A 244 19.08 -2.83 -3.78
C LEU A 244 19.77 -2.78 -5.14
N SER A 245 19.18 -2.06 -6.10
CA SER A 245 19.72 -1.84 -7.44
C SER A 245 20.52 -0.53 -7.58
N GLY A 246 20.78 0.18 -6.48
CA GLY A 246 21.49 1.46 -6.49
C GLY A 246 20.71 2.56 -7.20
N ARG A 247 19.39 2.57 -7.05
CA ARG A 247 18.44 3.54 -7.62
C ARG A 247 17.42 3.98 -6.57
N SER A 248 16.54 4.89 -6.95
CA SER A 248 15.41 5.30 -6.12
C SER A 248 14.14 5.44 -6.96
N VAL A 249 13.00 5.23 -6.30
CA VAL A 249 11.67 5.55 -6.85
C VAL A 249 10.95 6.56 -5.97
N SER A 250 10.06 7.35 -6.58
CA SER A 250 9.18 8.29 -5.88
C SER A 250 7.75 8.19 -6.37
N PHE A 251 6.81 8.12 -5.41
CA PHE A 251 5.36 8.15 -5.63
C PHE A 251 4.78 9.56 -5.39
N MET A 252 5.63 10.58 -5.41
CA MET A 252 5.24 11.97 -5.18
C MET A 252 4.37 12.47 -6.34
N ALA A 253 3.23 13.10 -6.03
CA ALA A 253 2.25 13.50 -7.03
C ALA A 253 2.82 14.43 -8.11
N LYS A 254 3.80 15.26 -7.77
CA LYS A 254 4.46 16.20 -8.69
C LYS A 254 5.91 16.44 -8.25
N TYR A 255 6.84 15.60 -8.71
CA TYR A 255 8.26 15.75 -8.36
C TYR A 255 8.92 16.92 -9.12
N ASP A 256 8.61 17.09 -10.42
CA ASP A 256 9.01 18.23 -11.26
C ASP A 256 7.76 19.00 -11.70
N PHE A 257 7.83 20.33 -11.61
CA PHE A 257 6.75 21.20 -12.05
C PHE A 257 6.53 21.14 -13.57
N ASN A 258 7.60 20.90 -14.35
CA ASN A 258 7.59 20.92 -15.81
C ASN A 258 7.31 19.56 -16.47
N ASP A 259 7.19 18.48 -15.68
CA ASP A 259 6.89 17.14 -16.18
C ASP A 259 5.49 16.70 -15.74
N THR A 260 4.97 15.56 -16.19
CA THR A 260 3.66 15.06 -15.74
C THR A 260 3.69 14.64 -14.26
N GLY A 261 2.52 14.62 -13.62
CA GLY A 261 2.39 14.17 -12.24
C GLY A 261 2.22 12.65 -12.12
N SER A 262 2.45 12.11 -10.94
CA SER A 262 2.11 10.73 -10.58
C SER A 262 0.72 10.65 -9.95
N SER A 263 -0.07 9.68 -10.39
CA SER A 263 -1.44 9.41 -9.93
C SER A 263 -1.55 8.12 -9.12
N CYS A 264 -2.70 7.98 -8.47
CA CYS A 264 -3.23 6.72 -7.98
C CYS A 264 -4.68 6.64 -8.44
N HIS A 265 -4.93 6.02 -9.59
CA HIS A 265 -6.32 5.81 -10.04
C HIS A 265 -6.93 4.67 -9.22
N ILE A 266 -8.13 4.89 -8.71
CA ILE A 266 -8.88 3.90 -7.93
C ILE A 266 -10.09 3.47 -8.75
N HIS A 267 -10.10 2.19 -9.12
CA HIS A 267 -11.26 1.54 -9.72
C HIS A 267 -12.05 0.87 -8.61
N SER A 268 -13.36 1.12 -8.54
CA SER A 268 -14.20 0.59 -7.47
C SER A 268 -15.51 0.03 -8.01
N SER A 269 -15.94 -1.12 -7.48
CA SER A 269 -17.24 -1.73 -7.78
C SER A 269 -17.87 -2.32 -6.51
N LEU A 270 -19.20 -2.44 -6.50
CA LEU A 270 -19.92 -3.18 -5.47
C LEU A 270 -20.43 -4.50 -6.03
N TRP A 271 -20.25 -5.56 -5.26
CA TRP A 271 -20.67 -6.92 -5.59
C TRP A 271 -21.63 -7.46 -4.53
N SER A 272 -22.36 -8.54 -4.86
CA SER A 272 -23.07 -9.34 -3.86
C SER A 272 -22.07 -9.94 -2.85
N LEU A 273 -22.55 -10.31 -1.66
CA LEU A 273 -21.69 -10.84 -0.59
C LEU A 273 -21.02 -12.18 -0.95
N ASP A 274 -21.62 -12.98 -1.83
CA ASP A 274 -21.02 -14.18 -2.40
C ASP A 274 -19.95 -13.87 -3.46
N GLY A 275 -19.83 -12.61 -3.89
CA GLY A 275 -18.89 -12.16 -4.91
C GLY A 275 -19.24 -12.60 -6.33
N GLU A 276 -20.47 -13.08 -6.58
CA GLU A 276 -20.88 -13.62 -7.89
C GLU A 276 -21.48 -12.56 -8.82
N THR A 277 -22.16 -11.54 -8.27
CA THR A 277 -22.91 -10.55 -9.04
C THR A 277 -22.31 -9.16 -8.91
N ALA A 278 -21.90 -8.56 -10.01
CA ALA A 278 -21.48 -7.16 -10.06
C ALA A 278 -22.73 -6.23 -10.05
N LEU A 279 -22.87 -5.40 -9.03
CA LEU A 279 -24.10 -4.63 -8.77
C LEU A 279 -24.13 -3.25 -9.46
N PHE A 280 -23.02 -2.83 -10.07
CA PHE A 280 -22.94 -1.59 -10.83
C PHE A 280 -23.42 -1.70 -12.28
N GLN A 281 -23.53 -2.93 -12.80
CA GLN A 281 -23.96 -3.18 -14.16
C GLN A 281 -25.44 -2.82 -14.34
N GLY A 282 -25.70 -1.85 -15.20
CA GLY A 282 -27.05 -1.47 -15.64
C GLY A 282 -27.52 -2.26 -16.87
N ASP A 283 -28.71 -1.89 -17.37
CA ASP A 283 -29.27 -2.44 -18.59
C ASP A 283 -28.43 -2.03 -19.82
N HIS A 284 -28.31 -2.93 -20.81
CA HIS A 284 -27.64 -2.71 -22.09
C HIS A 284 -28.29 -1.61 -22.95
N HIS A 285 -29.52 -1.20 -22.61
CA HIS A 285 -30.22 -0.12 -23.29
C HIS A 285 -29.97 1.28 -22.71
N ASP A 286 -29.32 1.39 -21.55
CA ASP A 286 -28.84 2.67 -21.00
C ASP A 286 -27.56 3.10 -21.73
N ALA A 287 -27.45 4.36 -22.16
CA ALA A 287 -26.28 4.86 -22.89
C ALA A 287 -24.96 4.74 -22.11
N HIS A 288 -25.04 4.66 -20.77
CA HIS A 288 -23.88 4.54 -19.89
C HIS A 288 -23.79 3.19 -19.17
N HIS A 289 -24.75 2.27 -19.41
CA HIS A 289 -24.86 0.96 -18.76
C HIS A 289 -24.73 1.01 -17.22
N MET A 290 -25.28 2.05 -16.58
CA MET A 290 -25.15 2.26 -15.13
C MET A 290 -26.39 1.77 -14.39
N SER A 291 -26.23 0.92 -13.38
CA SER A 291 -27.34 0.60 -12.48
C SER A 291 -27.75 1.83 -11.65
N PRO A 292 -29.00 1.92 -11.16
CA PRO A 292 -29.38 2.97 -10.22
C PRO A 292 -28.46 3.04 -8.99
N LEU A 293 -27.98 1.88 -8.53
CA LEU A 293 -27.01 1.81 -7.43
C LEU A 293 -25.69 2.51 -7.79
N PHE A 294 -25.15 2.28 -9.00
CA PHE A 294 -23.92 2.94 -9.44
C PHE A 294 -24.12 4.46 -9.58
N GLN A 295 -25.26 4.91 -10.11
CA GLN A 295 -25.58 6.34 -10.20
C GLN A 295 -25.60 6.99 -8.82
N HIS A 296 -26.19 6.36 -7.81
CA HIS A 296 -26.18 6.85 -6.43
C HIS A 296 -24.79 6.82 -5.79
N TYR A 297 -24.00 5.79 -6.07
CA TYR A 297 -22.61 5.70 -5.62
C TYR A 297 -21.77 6.87 -6.16
N LEU A 298 -21.85 7.11 -7.47
CA LEU A 298 -21.15 8.20 -8.15
C LEU A 298 -21.63 9.57 -7.65
N ALA A 299 -22.94 9.76 -7.46
CA ALA A 299 -23.49 11.00 -6.90
C ALA A 299 -22.93 11.29 -5.50
N GLY A 300 -22.77 10.27 -4.66
CA GLY A 300 -22.15 10.39 -3.34
C GLY A 300 -20.69 10.85 -3.41
N LEU A 301 -19.90 10.26 -4.33
CA LEU A 301 -18.50 10.66 -4.56
C LEU A 301 -18.40 12.12 -5.02
N ILE A 302 -19.24 12.54 -5.97
CA ILE A 302 -19.26 13.92 -6.47
C ILE A 302 -19.65 14.88 -5.34
N ALA A 303 -20.72 14.57 -4.60
CA ALA A 303 -21.25 15.41 -3.52
C ALA A 303 -20.26 15.61 -2.37
N THR A 304 -19.33 14.67 -2.16
CA THR A 304 -18.34 14.71 -1.07
C THR A 304 -16.92 15.02 -1.54
N SER A 305 -16.71 15.22 -2.85
CA SER A 305 -15.39 15.34 -3.46
C SER A 305 -14.52 16.45 -2.87
N ARG A 306 -15.13 17.57 -2.46
CA ARG A 306 -14.40 18.69 -1.87
C ARG A 306 -13.83 18.32 -0.51
N GLU A 307 -14.64 17.78 0.39
CA GLU A 307 -14.23 17.35 1.72
C GLU A 307 -13.28 16.15 1.65
N PHE A 308 -13.59 15.20 0.77
CA PHE A 308 -12.81 13.98 0.58
C PHE A 308 -11.44 14.25 -0.06
N SER A 309 -11.23 15.44 -0.63
CA SER A 309 -9.94 15.84 -1.21
C SER A 309 -8.78 15.81 -0.24
N LEU A 310 -9.04 16.00 1.06
CA LEU A 310 -8.03 15.89 2.10
C LEU A 310 -7.46 14.48 2.26
N LEU A 311 -8.16 13.45 1.76
CA LEU A 311 -7.76 12.04 1.87
C LEU A 311 -7.09 11.53 0.59
N TRP A 312 -7.59 11.87 -0.60
CA TRP A 312 -6.95 11.45 -1.87
C TRP A 312 -5.85 12.40 -2.36
N ALA A 313 -5.77 13.62 -1.81
CA ALA A 313 -4.72 14.59 -2.10
C ALA A 313 -4.14 15.17 -0.78
N PRO A 314 -3.59 14.32 0.10
CA PRO A 314 -3.31 14.67 1.50
C PRO A 314 -2.09 15.58 1.69
N THR A 315 -1.38 15.95 0.62
CA THR A 315 -0.15 16.74 0.72
C THR A 315 -0.28 18.05 -0.06
N ILE A 316 0.48 19.07 0.36
CA ILE A 316 0.63 20.32 -0.40
C ILE A 316 1.08 20.03 -1.84
N ASN A 317 1.91 19.00 -2.03
CA ASN A 317 2.41 18.61 -3.35
C ASN A 317 1.29 18.08 -4.28
N SER A 318 0.29 17.36 -3.74
CA SER A 318 -0.83 16.83 -4.51
C SER A 318 -1.56 17.92 -5.28
N TYR A 319 -1.73 19.11 -4.70
CA TYR A 319 -2.39 20.25 -5.34
C TYR A 319 -1.57 20.92 -6.44
N LYS A 320 -0.26 20.62 -6.56
CA LYS A 320 0.56 21.05 -7.70
C LYS A 320 0.30 20.21 -8.96
N ARG A 321 -0.35 19.04 -8.81
CA ARG A 321 -0.75 18.18 -9.94
C ARG A 321 -2.07 18.63 -10.58
N PHE A 322 -2.96 19.27 -9.82
CA PHE A 322 -4.27 19.72 -10.31
C PHE A 322 -4.25 21.10 -11.02
N GLN A 323 -3.06 21.64 -11.31
CA GLN A 323 -2.87 22.96 -11.92
C GLN A 323 -2.70 22.89 -13.44
#